data_AF-A0A4Q3ENH4-F1
#
_entry.id   AF-A0A4Q3ENH4-F1
#
_cell.length_a   1.000
_cell.length_b   1.000
_cell.length_c   1.000
_cell.angle_alpha   90.00
_cell.angle_beta   90.00
_cell.angle_gamma   90.00
#
_symmetry.space_group_name_H-M   'P 1'
#
loop_
_entity.id
_entity.type
_entity.pdbx_description
1 polymer ?
#
loop_
_entity_poly.entity_id
_entity_poly.type
_entity_poly.pdbx_seq_one_letter_code
_entity_poly.pdbx_strand_id
1 'polypeptide(L)' 'HDRVGLRMDLCTKIFEDKGARVTNFELLGKSYIEQALYFINVTDWVSLYLAELNNIDPKPVAIIDYLKSELAKVE' A
#
# COMPACT_ATOMS: atom_id res chain seq x y z
N HIS A 1 2.88 12.85 -14.87
CA HIS A 1 2.57 12.60 -16.30
C HIS A 1 1.07 12.75 -16.50
N ASP A 2 0.65 13.69 -17.35
CA ASP A 2 -0.75 14.15 -17.43
C ASP A 2 -1.74 13.05 -17.83
N ARG A 3 -1.37 12.21 -18.81
CA ARG A 3 -2.18 11.04 -19.20
C ARG A 3 -2.44 10.06 -18.04
N VAL A 4 -1.47 9.88 -17.14
CA VAL A 4 -1.62 8.99 -15.99
C VAL A 4 -2.56 9.63 -14.96
N GLY A 5 -2.42 10.93 -14.71
CA GLY A 5 -3.35 11.68 -13.85
C GLY A 5 -4.80 11.59 -14.35
N LEU A 6 -5.02 11.87 -15.64
CA LEU A 6 -6.34 11.74 -16.25
C LEU A 6 -6.92 10.33 -16.11
N ARG A 7 -6.09 9.28 -16.24
CA ARG A 7 -6.52 7.90 -16.02
C ARG A 7 -6.98 7.68 -14.57
N MET A 8 -6.26 8.21 -13.59
CA MET A 8 -6.64 8.11 -12.17
C MET A 8 -7.97 8.82 -11.90
N ASP A 9 -8.18 10.00 -12.48
CA ASP A 9 -9.43 10.76 -12.33
C ASP A 9 -10.63 9.99 -12.93
N LEU A 10 -10.46 9.43 -14.14
CA LEU A 10 -11.49 8.63 -14.79
C LEU A 10 -11.79 7.34 -14.00
N CYS A 11 -10.76 6.65 -13.51
CA CYS A 11 -10.94 5.46 -12.68
C CYS A 11 -11.67 5.78 -11.37
N THR A 12 -11.34 6.91 -10.72
CA THR A 12 -11.99 7.36 -9.48
C THR A 12 -13.51 7.44 -9.69
N LYS A 13 -13.95 8.14 -10.75
CA LYS A 13 -15.38 8.25 -11.10
C LYS A 13 -16.03 6.88 -11.33
N ILE A 14 -15.38 6.01 -12.13
CA ILE A 14 -15.91 4.67 -12.44
C ILE A 14 -16.09 3.82 -11.17
N PHE A 15 -15.17 3.92 -10.20
CA PHE A 15 -15.24 3.16 -8.96
C PHE A 15 -16.31 3.72 -8.02
N GLU A 16 -16.40 5.05 -7.91
CA GLU A 16 -17.44 5.73 -7.13
C GLU A 16 -18.84 5.45 -7.66
N ASP A 17 -19.03 5.46 -8.99
CA ASP A 17 -20.29 5.09 -9.65
C ASP A 17 -20.73 3.65 -9.34
N LYS A 18 -19.77 2.77 -9.00
CA LYS A 18 -20.01 1.39 -8.56
C LYS A 18 -20.17 1.25 -7.04
N GLY A 19 -20.19 2.35 -6.30
CA GLY A 19 -20.36 2.37 -4.85
C GLY A 19 -19.08 2.16 -4.05
N ALA A 20 -17.89 2.16 -4.67
CA ALA A 20 -16.64 2.10 -3.94
C ALA A 20 -16.30 3.49 -3.35
N ARG A 21 -15.80 3.51 -2.11
CA ARG A 21 -15.18 4.70 -1.54
C ARG A 21 -13.74 4.78 -2.04
N VAL A 22 -13.40 5.84 -2.76
CA VAL A 22 -12.05 6.09 -3.26
C VAL A 22 -11.41 7.22 -2.47
N THR A 23 -10.14 7.06 -2.10
CA THR A 23 -9.34 8.11 -1.47
C THR A 23 -8.08 8.31 -2.30
N ASN A 24 -7.92 9.49 -2.87
CA ASN A 24 -6.71 9.88 -3.57
C ASN A 24 -5.81 10.69 -2.63
N PHE A 25 -4.50 10.56 -2.79
CA PHE A 25 -3.52 11.40 -2.12
C PHE A 25 -2.30 11.61 -3.01
N GLU A 26 -1.68 12.78 -2.87
CA GLU A 26 -0.51 13.15 -3.63
C GLU A 26 0.76 12.78 -2.86
N LEU A 27 1.78 12.31 -3.59
CA LEU A 27 3.06 11.98 -2.99
C LEU A 27 3.92 13.24 -2.88
N LEU A 28 4.51 13.44 -1.70
CA LEU A 28 5.44 14.54 -1.47
C LEU A 28 6.85 14.16 -1.94
N GLY A 29 7.58 15.12 -2.51
CA GLY A 29 8.96 14.94 -2.96
C GLY A 29 9.22 15.55 -4.34
N LYS A 30 10.46 16.01 -4.56
CA LYS A 30 10.92 16.60 -5.82
C LYS A 30 11.50 15.55 -6.77
N SER A 31 11.99 14.44 -6.23
CA SER A 31 12.50 13.31 -7.02
C SER A 31 11.58 12.10 -6.91
N TYR A 32 11.68 11.20 -7.90
CA TYR A 32 10.96 9.93 -7.88
C TYR A 32 11.28 9.11 -6.62
N ILE A 33 12.54 9.10 -6.20
CA ILE A 33 12.98 8.37 -4.99
C ILE A 33 12.36 8.97 -3.74
N GLU A 34 12.33 10.30 -3.61
CA GLU A 34 11.67 10.97 -2.49
C GLU A 34 10.18 10.62 -2.43
N GLN A 35 9.48 10.66 -3.57
CA GLN A 35 8.06 10.30 -3.66
C GLN A 35 7.82 8.82 -3.31
N ALA A 36 8.70 7.92 -3.77
CA ALA A 36 8.61 6.50 -3.44
C ALA A 36 8.84 6.25 -1.95
N LEU A 37 9.84 6.89 -1.34
CA LEU A 37 10.10 6.79 0.10
C LEU A 37 8.96 7.39 0.92
N TYR A 38 8.40 8.52 0.49
CA TYR A 38 7.22 9.10 1.12
C TYR A 38 6.04 8.12 1.08
N PHE A 39 5.77 7.52 -0.08
CA PHE A 39 4.71 6.53 -0.23
C PHE A 39 4.90 5.33 0.71
N ILE A 40 6.09 4.73 0.72
CA ILE A 40 6.42 3.58 1.59
C ILE A 40 6.15 3.92 3.05
N ASN A 41 6.70 5.05 3.52
CA ASN A 41 6.52 5.46 4.92
C ASN A 41 5.05 5.67 5.28
N VAL A 42 4.29 6.37 4.43
CA VAL A 42 2.86 6.61 4.69
C VAL A 42 2.10 5.29 4.73
N THR A 43 2.32 4.38 3.77
CA THR A 43 1.62 3.09 3.74
C THR A 43 1.98 2.18 4.89
N ASP A 44 3.24 2.21 5.35
CA ASP A 44 3.69 1.44 6.52
C ASP A 44 2.97 1.91 7.79
N TRP A 45 2.93 3.23 8.02
CA TRP A 45 2.20 3.81 9.16
C TRP A 45 0.70 3.53 9.10
N VAL A 46 0.09 3.63 7.91
CA VAL A 46 -1.32 3.29 7.71
C VAL A 46 -1.58 1.83 8.07
N SER A 47 -0.72 0.90 7.63
CA SER A 47 -0.88 -0.52 7.93
C SER A 47 -0.79 -0.82 9.43
N LEU A 48 0.15 -0.17 10.13
CA LEU A 48 0.34 -0.33 11.57
C LEU A 48 -0.83 0.23 12.36
N TYR A 49 -1.31 1.42 11.97
CA TYR A 49 -2.49 2.03 12.59
C TYR A 49 -3.76 1.20 12.35
N LEU A 50 -3.94 0.64 11.16
CA LEU A 50 -5.05 -0.27 10.89
C LEU A 50 -4.96 -1.56 11.71
N ALA A 51 -3.77 -2.11 11.91
CA ALA A 51 -3.59 -3.29 12.76
C ALA A 51 -4.03 -2.99 14.21
N GLU A 52 -3.64 -1.83 14.74
CA GLU A 52 -4.09 -1.37 16.07
C GLU A 52 -5.61 -1.20 16.13
N LEU A 53 -6.22 -0.50 15.16
CA LEU A 53 -7.67 -0.31 15.10
C LEU A 53 -8.46 -1.62 15.01
N ASN A 54 -7.90 -2.64 14.36
CA ASN A 54 -8.52 -3.95 14.22
C ASN A 54 -8.11 -4.94 15.33
N ASN A 55 -7.28 -4.54 16.30
CA ASN A 55 -6.73 -5.39 17.36
C ASN A 55 -6.01 -6.64 16.82
N ILE A 56 -5.24 -6.48 15.73
CA ILE A 56 -4.45 -7.54 15.10
C ILE A 56 -2.97 -7.26 15.38
N ASP A 57 -2.19 -8.29 15.75
CA ASP A 57 -0.74 -8.16 15.86
C ASP A 57 -0.12 -8.02 14.44
N PRO A 58 0.56 -6.92 14.11
CA PRO A 58 1.17 -6.72 12.80
C PRO A 58 2.46 -7.52 12.59
N LYS A 59 3.00 -8.19 13.61
CA LYS A 59 4.32 -8.86 13.57
C LYS A 59 4.34 -10.30 13.03
N PRO A 60 3.33 -11.17 13.23
CA PRO A 60 3.40 -12.54 12.77
C PRO A 60 2.79 -12.68 11.37
N VAL A 61 3.65 -12.92 10.38
CA VAL A 61 3.21 -13.51 9.12
C VAL A 61 3.65 -14.97 9.16
N ALA A 62 2.87 -15.84 9.80
CA ALA A 62 3.16 -17.27 9.90
C ALA A 62 3.48 -17.91 8.52
N ILE A 63 2.91 -17.35 7.45
CA ILE A 63 3.21 -17.68 6.06
C ILE A 63 4.67 -17.38 5.67
N ILE A 64 5.24 -16.27 6.13
CA ILE A 64 6.65 -15.91 5.86
C ILE A 64 7.58 -16.86 6.61
N ASP A 65 7.28 -17.18 7.87
CA ASP A 65 8.10 -18.11 8.64
C ASP A 65 8.07 -19.51 8.03
N TYR A 66 6.89 -19.98 7.61
CA TYR A 66 6.74 -21.19 6.83
C TYR A 66 7.56 -21.13 5.54
N LEU A 67 7.40 -20.08 4.74
CA LEU A 67 8.13 -19.90 3.48
C LEU A 67 9.65 -19.94 3.69
N LYS A 68 10.17 -19.20 4.67
CA LYS A 68 11.60 -19.21 5.02
C LYS A 68 12.07 -20.61 5.42
N SER A 69 11.26 -21.33 6.21
CA SER A 69 11.58 -22.68 6.64
C SER A 69 11.61 -23.70 5.49
N GLU A 70 10.72 -23.56 4.49
CA GLU A 70 10.71 -24.43 3.31
C GLU A 70 11.89 -24.16 2.38
N LEU A 71 12.24 -22.89 2.18
CA LEU A 71 13.39 -22.51 1.35
C LEU A 71 14.72 -23.00 1.95
N ALA A 72 14.87 -22.94 3.27
CA ALA A 72 16.07 -23.41 3.98
C ALA A 72 16.32 -24.93 3.86
N LYS A 73 15.36 -25.72 3.36
CA LYS A 73 15.54 -27.18 3.13
C LYS A 73 16.25 -27.50 1.82
N VAL A 74 16.33 -26.52 0.91
CA VAL A 74 16.89 -26.68 -0.44
C VAL A 74 18.28 -26.01 -0.57
N GLU A 75 18.69 -25.26 0.45
CA GLU A 75 20.06 -24.77 0.67
C GLU A 75 20.90 -25.80 1.44
#